data_AF-A0A6B1FBH8-F1
#
_entry.id   AF-A0A6B1FBH8-F1
#
_cell.length_a   1.000
_cell.length_b   1.000
_cell.length_c   1.000
_cell.angle_alpha   90.00
_cell.angle_beta   90.00
_cell.angle_gamma   90.00
#
_symmetry.space_group_name_H-M   'P 1'
#
loop_
_entity.id
_entity.type
_entity.pdbx_description
1 polymer ?
#
loop_
_entity_poly.entity_id
_entity_poly.type
_entity_poly.pdbx_seq_one_letter_code
_entity_poly.pdbx_strand_id
1 'polypeptide(L)' 'MKVAGVPYRAIYTAAGGAEVRVIDQTRLPHRFETLRLETVADAA' A
#
# COMPACT_ATOMS: atom_id res chain seq x y z
N MET A 1 -0.51 9.63 -4.11
CA MET A 1 0.84 10.05 -3.68
C MET A 1 1.81 9.95 -4.85
N LYS A 2 2.95 10.65 -4.85
CA LYS A 2 3.97 10.48 -5.89
C LYS A 2 5.15 9.68 -5.32
N VAL A 3 5.54 8.59 -5.97
CA VAL A 3 6.75 7.83 -5.63
C VAL A 3 7.70 7.92 -6.81
N ALA A 4 8.90 8.46 -6.59
CA ALA A 4 9.86 8.75 -7.65
C ALA A 4 9.25 9.54 -8.84
N GLY A 5 8.38 10.50 -8.55
CA GLY A 5 7.69 11.32 -9.56
C GLY A 5 6.46 10.66 -10.20
N VAL A 6 6.26 9.36 -10.02
CA VAL A 6 5.12 8.60 -10.59
C VAL A 6 3.92 8.67 -9.63
N PRO A 7 2.71 9.01 -10.11
CA PRO A 7 1.53 9.00 -9.28
C PRO A 7 1.09 7.56 -8.97
N TYR A 8 0.99 7.24 -7.68
CA TYR A 8 0.49 5.99 -7.15
C TYR A 8 -0.73 6.21 -6.26
N ARG A 9 -1.62 5.22 -6.27
CA ARG A 9 -2.68 5.07 -5.28
C ARG A 9 -2.09 4.35 -4.07
N ALA A 10 -2.05 5.03 -2.92
CA ALA A 10 -1.40 4.52 -1.70
C ALA A 10 -2.15 3.32 -1.08
N ILE A 11 -3.46 3.26 -1.28
CA ILE A 11 -4.36 2.24 -0.75
C ILE A 11 -5.24 1.76 -1.90
N TYR A 12 -5.22 0.47 -2.21
CA TYR A 12 -5.93 -0.11 -3.36
C TYR A 12 -6.37 -1.54 -3.06
N THR A 13 -7.37 -2.02 -3.80
CA THR A 13 -7.79 -3.43 -3.72
C THR A 13 -6.96 -4.29 -4.68
N ALA A 14 -6.58 -5.50 -4.27
CA ALA A 14 -5.95 -6.46 -5.16
C ALA A 14 -6.89 -6.87 -6.31
N ALA A 15 -6.34 -7.50 -7.35
CA ALA A 15 -7.13 -8.06 -8.44
C ALA A 15 -8.15 -9.07 -7.86
N GLY A 16 -9.44 -8.81 -8.08
CA GLY A 16 -10.53 -9.60 -7.50
C GLY A 16 -11.24 -8.96 -6.30
N GLY A 17 -10.78 -7.80 -5.81
CA GLY A 17 -11.52 -6.94 -4.87
C GLY A 17 -11.60 -7.44 -3.42
N ALA A 18 -11.13 -8.65 -3.12
CA ALA A 18 -11.24 -9.28 -1.80
C ALA A 18 -10.12 -8.89 -0.81
N GLU A 19 -9.06 -8.23 -1.27
CA GLU A 19 -7.90 -7.89 -0.45
C GLU A 19 -7.59 -6.40 -0.57
N VAL A 20 -7.31 -5.74 0.56
CA VAL A 20 -6.81 -4.36 0.61
C VAL A 20 -5.29 -4.37 0.74
N ARG A 21 -4.62 -3.60 -0.12
CA ARG A 21 -3.18 -3.39 -0.13
C ARG A 21 -2.87 -1.93 0.19
N VAL A 22 -1.81 -1.71 0.95
CA VAL A 22 -1.27 -0.37 1.22
C VAL A 22 0.21 -0.31 0.86
N ILE A 23 0.69 0.83 0.38
CA ILE A 23 2.13 1.07 0.22
C ILE A 23 2.73 1.31 1.61
N ASP A 24 3.79 0.58 1.97
CA ASP A 24 4.54 0.83 3.21
C ASP A 24 5.40 2.09 3.04
N GLN A 25 4.87 3.20 3.53
CA GLN A 25 5.54 4.50 3.42
C GLN A 25 6.74 4.64 4.37
N THR A 26 6.88 3.76 5.38
CA THR A 26 8.03 3.78 6.30
C THR A 26 9.32 3.29 5.64
N ARG A 27 9.19 2.54 4.54
CA ARG A 27 10.29 1.97 3.75
C ARG A 27 10.73 2.86 2.60
N LEU A 28 9.93 3.87 2.24
CA LEU A 28 10.28 4.86 1.23
C LEU A 28 11.37 5.81 1.76
N PRO A 29 12.25 6.32 0.89
CA PRO A 29 12.33 6.09 -0.56
C PRO A 29 13.17 4.87 -0.95
N HIS A 30 13.74 4.15 0.01
CA HIS A 30 14.74 3.10 -0.24
C HIS A 30 14.15 1.79 -0.77
N ARG A 31 12.91 1.45 -0.39
CA ARG A 31 12.21 0.26 -0.87
C ARG A 31 10.74 0.54 -1.13
N PHE A 32 10.24 0.01 -2.25
CA PHE A 32 8.82 0.03 -2.59
C PHE A 32 8.21 -1.31 -2.18
N GLU A 33 7.49 -1.32 -1.06
CA GLU A 33 6.85 -2.52 -0.51
C GLU A 33 5.35 -2.27 -0.29
N THR A 34 4.55 -3.34 -0.31
CA THR A 34 3.10 -3.27 -0.07
C THR A 34 2.72 -4.24 1.03
N LEU A 35 1.87 -3.79 1.94
CA LEU A 35 1.31 -4.59 3.02
C LEU A 35 -0.12 -4.99 2.68
N ARG A 36 -0.53 -6.16 3.16
CA ARG A 36 -1.91 -6.63 3.12
C ARG A 36 -2.60 -6.22 4.41
N LEU A 37 -3.83 -5.70 4.30
CA LEU A 37 -4.72 -5.51 5.45
C LEU A 37 -5.82 -6.58 5.38
N GLU A 38 -5.90 -7.43 6.39
CA GLU A 38 -6.92 -8.48 6.53
C GLU A 38 -7.97 -8.12 7.58
N THR A 39 -7.56 -7.43 8.64
CA THR A 39 -8.41 -7.03 9.75
C THR A 39 -8.25 -5.53 10.04
N VAL A 40 -9.17 -4.97 10.83
CA VAL A 40 -9.06 -3.58 11.29
C VAL A 40 -7.81 -3.36 12.14
N ALA A 41 -7.35 -4.38 12.88
CA ALA A 41 -6.15 -4.29 13.71
C ALA A 41 -4.88 -4.08 12.88
N ASP A 42 -4.85 -4.53 11.62
CA ASP A 42 -3.70 -4.33 10.73
C ASP A 42 -3.52 -2.86 10.30
N ALA A 43 -4.55 -2.03 10.49
CA ALA A 43 -4.53 -0.61 10.17
C ALA A 43 -4.09 0.29 11.35
N ALA A 44 -3.73 -0.30 12.49
CA ALA A 44 -3.31 0.40 13.70
C ALA A 44 -1.90 0.98 13.63
#